data_AF-A0A6G3X9R9-F1
#
_entry.id   AF-A0A6G3X9R9-F1
#
_cell.length_a   1.000
_cell.length_b   1.000
_cell.length_c   1.000
_cell.angle_alpha   90.00
_cell.angle_beta   90.00
_cell.angle_gamma   90.00
#
_symmetry.space_group_name_H-M   'P 1'
#
loop_
_entity.id
_entity.type
_entity.pdbx_description
1 polymer ?
#
loop_
_entity_poly.entity_id
_entity_poly.type
_entity_poly.pdbx_seq_one_letter_code
_entity_poly.pdbx_strand_id
1 'polypeptide(L)'
;LDEDGLYVANLIDHGALAFARAEVATLAATFEHVALLGKPADIGLDPTASTIGGNLVVVASDRPVDAPAIQEALDARDVGWKIATGDDLVSWTGNARVLTDDHAPVDQLLQPSRTRTAR
;
A
#
# COMPACT_ATOMS: atom_id res chain seq x y z
N LEU A 1 -7.02 -16.94 -7.26
CA LEU A 1 -5.99 -17.64 -6.47
C LEU A 1 -6.51 -19.03 -6.14
N ASP A 2 -5.70 -19.94 -5.59
CA ASP A 2 -6.27 -21.11 -4.91
C ASP A 2 -6.88 -20.69 -3.56
N GLU A 3 -7.47 -21.63 -2.83
CA GLU A 3 -8.15 -21.38 -1.54
C GLU A 3 -7.25 -20.75 -0.47
N ASP A 4 -5.94 -20.93 -0.62
CA ASP A 4 -4.94 -20.55 0.38
C ASP A 4 -4.04 -19.40 -0.09
N GLY A 5 -4.31 -18.84 -1.28
CA GLY A 5 -3.41 -17.93 -1.96
C GLY A 5 -3.37 -16.52 -1.37
N LEU A 6 -2.22 -15.88 -1.57
CA LEU A 6 -1.98 -14.49 -1.23
C LEU A 6 -1.73 -13.69 -2.51
N TYR A 7 -2.41 -12.56 -2.65
CA TYR A 7 -2.01 -11.50 -3.57
C TYR A 7 -1.05 -10.56 -2.84
N VAL A 8 0.15 -10.36 -3.39
CA VAL A 8 1.15 -9.46 -2.81
C VAL A 8 1.65 -8.52 -3.89
N ALA A 9 1.57 -7.22 -3.63
CA ALA A 9 2.02 -6.20 -4.57
C ALA A 9 2.88 -5.15 -3.86
N ASN A 10 3.97 -4.77 -4.52
CA ASN A 10 4.74 -3.59 -4.14
C ASN A 10 4.15 -2.36 -4.83
N LEU A 11 3.69 -1.40 -4.03
CA LEU A 11 3.15 -0.13 -4.47
C LEU A 11 4.21 0.95 -4.30
N ILE A 12 4.38 1.77 -5.33
CA ILE A 12 5.30 2.91 -5.28
C ILE A 12 4.47 4.16 -5.54
N ASP A 13 4.37 5.01 -4.53
CA ASP A 13 3.63 6.26 -4.63
C ASP A 13 4.23 7.32 -3.70
N HIS A 14 3.99 8.59 -4.00
CA HIS A 14 4.58 9.73 -3.32
C HIS A 14 3.55 10.79 -2.98
N GLY A 15 3.89 11.69 -2.06
CA GLY A 15 3.01 12.78 -1.67
C GLY A 15 1.77 12.27 -0.93
N ALA A 16 0.57 12.53 -1.46
CA ALA A 16 -0.69 12.18 -0.78
C ALA A 16 -1.03 10.68 -0.78
N LEU A 17 -0.24 9.85 -1.49
CA LEU A 17 -0.45 8.41 -1.65
C LEU A 17 -1.81 8.06 -2.29
N ALA A 18 -2.30 8.93 -3.18
CA ALA A 18 -3.63 8.79 -3.75
C ALA A 18 -3.78 7.52 -4.60
N PHE A 19 -2.73 7.12 -5.33
CA PHE A 19 -2.74 5.88 -6.10
C PHE A 19 -2.70 4.67 -5.16
N ALA A 20 -1.80 4.66 -4.17
CA ALA A 20 -1.73 3.55 -3.22
C ALA A 20 -3.04 3.36 -2.45
N ARG A 21 -3.70 4.45 -2.02
CA ARG A 21 -5.03 4.37 -1.36
C ARG A 21 -6.10 3.81 -2.30
N ALA A 22 -6.10 4.20 -3.57
CA ALA A 22 -7.04 3.69 -4.57
C ALA A 22 -6.81 2.20 -4.88
N GLU A 23 -5.56 1.76 -4.98
CA GLU A 23 -5.21 0.35 -5.17
C GLU A 23 -5.66 -0.49 -3.97
N VAL A 24 -5.38 -0.05 -2.74
CA VAL A 24 -5.84 -0.73 -1.52
C VAL A 24 -7.37 -0.77 -1.44
N ALA A 25 -8.07 0.31 -1.80
CA ALA A 25 -9.52 0.32 -1.87
C ALA A 25 -10.07 -0.72 -2.88
N THR A 26 -9.37 -0.89 -4.01
CA THR A 26 -9.73 -1.86 -5.06
C THR A 26 -9.54 -3.29 -4.57
N LEU A 27 -8.42 -3.57 -3.90
CA LEU A 27 -8.15 -4.87 -3.29
C LEU A 27 -9.16 -5.18 -2.19
N ALA A 28 -9.51 -4.21 -1.34
CA ALA A 28 -10.53 -4.37 -0.28
C ALA A 28 -11.95 -4.59 -0.83
N ALA A 29 -12.21 -4.23 -2.09
CA ALA A 29 -13.48 -4.55 -2.76
C ALA A 29 -13.51 -5.98 -3.34
N THR A 30 -12.35 -6.65 -3.43
CA THR A 30 -12.19 -7.98 -4.03
C THR A 30 -11.92 -9.06 -2.99
N PHE A 31 -11.10 -8.75 -1.98
CA PHE A 31 -10.63 -9.68 -0.95
C PHE A 31 -11.21 -9.33 0.42
N GLU A 32 -11.50 -10.37 1.23
CA GLU A 32 -12.01 -10.19 2.59
C GLU A 32 -10.95 -9.64 3.56
N HIS A 33 -9.68 -9.96 3.35
CA HIS A 33 -8.59 -9.56 4.22
C HIS A 33 -7.50 -8.82 3.46
N VAL A 34 -7.20 -7.60 3.90
CA VAL A 34 -6.14 -6.76 3.35
C VAL A 34 -5.27 -6.22 4.48
N ALA A 35 -3.96 -6.20 4.24
CA ALA A 35 -2.97 -5.59 5.11
C ALA A 35 -2.03 -4.69 4.30
N LEU A 36 -1.62 -3.56 4.88
CA LEU A 36 -0.67 -2.63 4.28
C LEU A 36 0.57 -2.51 5.15
N LEU A 37 1.73 -2.70 4.54
CA LEU A 37 3.03 -2.62 5.19
C LEU A 37 3.77 -1.40 4.66
N GLY A 38 4.43 -0.66 5.55
CA GLY A 38 5.21 0.50 5.17
C GLY A 38 5.82 1.21 6.37
N LYS A 39 6.46 2.36 6.12
CA LYS A 39 6.95 3.22 7.20
C LYS A 39 5.76 3.79 7.99
N PRO A 40 5.84 3.89 9.33
CA PRO A 40 4.73 4.37 10.17
C PRO A 40 4.12 5.70 9.69
N ALA A 41 4.96 6.66 9.30
CA ALA A 41 4.53 7.97 8.78
C ALA A 41 3.73 7.90 7.46
N ASP A 42 3.99 6.88 6.64
CA ASP A 42 3.36 6.73 5.33
C ASP A 42 2.06 5.91 5.41
N ILE A 43 1.94 5.00 6.38
CA ILE A 43 0.75 4.16 6.60
C ILE A 43 -0.16 4.67 7.72
N GLY A 44 0.04 5.90 8.19
CA GLY A 44 -0.86 6.56 9.16
C GLY A 44 -0.71 6.10 10.61
N LEU A 45 0.35 5.36 10.94
CA LEU A 45 0.65 4.89 12.30
C LEU A 45 1.57 5.83 13.08
N ASP A 46 2.08 6.88 12.44
CA ASP A 46 2.71 8.03 13.11
C ASP A 46 2.03 9.33 12.62
N PRO A 47 1.00 9.82 13.34
CA PRO A 47 0.26 11.02 12.95
C PRO A 47 1.05 12.31 13.16
N THR A 48 2.21 12.25 13.80
CA THR A 48 3.07 13.42 14.04
C THR A 48 4.06 13.67 12.90
N ALA A 49 4.34 12.62 12.12
CA ALA A 49 5.23 12.67 10.98
C ALA A 49 4.48 13.03 9.69
N SER A 50 5.18 13.70 8.77
CA SER A 50 4.66 13.94 7.44
C SER A 50 4.90 12.73 6.54
N THR A 51 3.86 12.32 5.82
CA THR A 51 3.96 11.32 4.75
C THR A 51 4.82 11.86 3.61
N ILE A 52 5.83 11.07 3.21
CA ILE A 52 6.70 11.39 2.06
C ILE A 52 6.41 10.41 0.91
N GLY A 53 6.02 9.18 1.27
CA GLY A 53 5.84 8.06 0.36
C GLY A 53 7.12 7.31 0.04
N GLY A 54 7.02 6.42 -0.94
CA GLY A 54 8.05 5.44 -1.28
C GLY A 54 7.42 4.09 -1.59
N ASN A 55 8.08 3.02 -1.14
CA ASN A 55 7.53 1.66 -1.25
C ASN A 55 6.55 1.39 -0.12
N LEU A 56 5.42 0.80 -0.49
CA LEU A 56 4.47 0.14 0.39
C LEU A 56 4.26 -1.29 -0.14
N VAL A 57 3.91 -2.22 0.74
CA VAL A 57 3.51 -3.56 0.30
C VAL A 57 2.09 -3.79 0.76
N VAL A 58 1.22 -4.16 -0.17
CA VAL A 58 -0.13 -4.63 0.15
C VAL A 58 -0.17 -6.15 0.04
N VAL A 59 -0.80 -6.78 1.02
CA VAL A 59 -1.10 -8.21 1.05
C VAL A 59 -2.60 -8.36 1.12
N ALA A 60 -3.18 -9.18 0.25
CA ALA A 60 -4.61 -9.43 0.20
C ALA A 60 -4.93 -10.92 0.03
N SER A 61 -6.00 -11.39 0.65
CA SER A 61 -6.44 -12.78 0.61
C SER A 61 -7.91 -12.92 1.01
N ASP A 62 -8.54 -14.02 0.61
CA ASP A 62 -9.86 -14.44 1.08
C ASP A 62 -9.79 -15.14 2.45
N ARG A 63 -8.59 -15.31 3.03
CA ARG A 63 -8.39 -15.81 4.40
C ARG A 63 -7.63 -14.81 5.27
N PRO A 64 -7.76 -14.88 6.61
CA PRO A 64 -7.06 -13.97 7.51
C PRO A 64 -5.55 -13.98 7.29
N VAL A 65 -4.98 -12.79 7.14
CA VAL A 65 -3.54 -12.58 7.08
C VAL A 65 -2.98 -12.54 8.50
N ASP A 66 -1.94 -13.31 8.80
CA ASP A 66 -1.27 -13.32 10.10
C ASP A 66 -0.38 -12.07 10.28
N ALA A 67 -1.03 -10.95 10.59
CA ALA A 67 -0.35 -9.67 10.76
C ALA A 67 0.72 -9.67 11.88
N PRO A 68 0.51 -10.31 13.05
CA PRO A 68 1.54 -10.44 14.07
C PRO A 68 2.79 -11.17 13.56
N ALA A 69 2.64 -12.29 12.85
CA ALA A 69 3.80 -13.02 12.30
C ALA A 69 4.54 -12.21 11.25
N ILE A 70 3.82 -11.45 10.42
CA ILE A 70 4.43 -10.53 9.45
C ILE A 70 5.21 -9.42 10.17
N GLN A 71 4.64 -8.83 11.22
CA GLN A 71 5.32 -7.78 12.00
C GLN A 71 6.60 -8.31 12.67
N GLU A 72 6.56 -9.51 13.24
CA GLU A 72 7.75 -10.17 13.81
C GLU A 72 8.84 -10.37 12.74
N ALA A 73 8.46 -10.82 11.55
CA ALA A 73 9.39 -10.99 10.44
C ALA A 73 10.00 -9.65 9.95
N LEU A 74 9.24 -8.56 9.96
CA LEU A 74 9.75 -7.21 9.65
C LEU A 74 10.73 -6.73 10.73
N ASP A 75 10.38 -6.88 12.00
CA ASP A 75 11.20 -6.44 13.12
C ASP A 75 12.52 -7.23 13.16
N ALA A 76 12.50 -8.53 12.88
CA ALA A 76 13.70 -9.37 12.76
C ALA A 76 14.66 -8.93 11.64
N ARG A 77 14.15 -8.18 10.65
CA ARG A 77 14.94 -7.62 9.54
C ARG A 77 15.40 -6.18 9.80
N ASP A 78 14.98 -5.58 10.91
CA ASP A 78 15.29 -4.21 11.31
C ASP A 78 15.02 -3.16 10.22
N VAL A 79 13.93 -3.35 9.46
CA VAL A 79 13.54 -2.42 8.37
C VAL A 79 12.74 -1.21 8.86
N GLY A 80 12.30 -1.23 10.12
CA GLY A 80 11.51 -0.14 10.74
C GLY A 80 10.09 0.02 10.17
N TRP A 81 9.58 -0.98 9.45
CA TRP A 81 8.24 -0.96 8.86
C TRP A 81 7.21 -1.52 9.85
N LYS A 82 5.98 -1.04 9.70
CA LYS A 82 4.81 -1.50 10.44
C LYS A 82 3.73 -2.01 9.51
N ILE A 83 2.78 -2.72 10.08
CA ILE A 83 1.61 -3.27 9.39
C ILE A 83 0.34 -2.58 9.89
N ALA A 84 -0.50 -2.12 8.96
CA ALA A 84 -1.84 -1.59 9.21
C ALA A 84 -2.88 -2.60 8.69
N THR A 85 -3.90 -2.86 9.51
CA THR A 85 -5.04 -3.73 9.21
C THR A 85 -6.31 -3.14 9.82
N GLY A 86 -7.48 -3.71 9.50
CA GLY A 86 -8.75 -3.34 10.15
C GLY A 86 -9.04 -1.84 10.12
N ASP A 87 -9.41 -1.28 11.27
CA ASP A 87 -9.82 0.13 11.40
C ASP A 87 -8.71 1.13 11.03
N ASP A 88 -7.45 0.80 11.29
CA ASP A 88 -6.31 1.63 10.88
C ASP A 88 -6.20 1.69 9.35
N LEU A 89 -6.37 0.54 8.68
CA LEU A 89 -6.33 0.46 7.23
C LEU A 89 -7.55 1.13 6.60
N VAL A 90 -8.74 1.02 7.20
CA VAL A 90 -9.95 1.72 6.76
C VAL A 90 -9.76 3.23 6.88
N SER A 91 -9.26 3.69 8.02
CA SER A 91 -8.99 5.11 8.28
C SER A 91 -7.94 5.66 7.32
N TRP A 92 -6.89 4.90 7.05
CA TRP A 92 -5.89 5.26 6.06
C TRP A 92 -6.51 5.28 4.65
N THR A 93 -7.20 4.24 4.21
CA THR A 93 -7.79 4.20 2.86
C THR A 93 -8.76 5.37 2.63
N GLY A 94 -9.51 5.75 3.67
CA GLY A 94 -10.42 6.88 3.66
C GLY A 94 -11.47 6.74 2.55
N ASN A 95 -11.78 7.84 1.86
CA ASN A 95 -12.75 7.87 0.77
C ASN A 95 -12.12 7.62 -0.61
N ALA A 96 -10.98 6.93 -0.68
CA ALA A 96 -10.35 6.63 -1.94
C ALA A 96 -11.30 5.82 -2.84
N ARG A 97 -11.35 6.19 -4.12
CA ARG A 97 -12.18 5.49 -5.10
C ARG A 97 -11.43 4.27 -5.61
N VAL A 98 -12.15 3.18 -5.85
CA VAL A 98 -11.61 2.01 -6.53
C VAL A 98 -11.15 2.38 -7.95
N LEU A 99 -10.10 1.71 -8.41
CA LEU A 99 -9.59 1.82 -9.75
C LEU A 99 -10.47 1.00 -10.70
N THR A 100 -10.68 1.53 -11.89
CA THR A 100 -11.40 0.88 -12.98
C THR A 100 -10.62 1.08 -14.27
N ASP A 101 -10.73 0.16 -15.22
CA ASP A 101 -10.01 0.24 -16.49
C ASP A 101 -10.25 1.56 -17.25
N ASP A 102 -11.49 2.10 -17.19
CA ASP A 102 -11.86 3.38 -17.80
C ASP A 102 -11.14 4.61 -17.19
N HIS A 103 -10.52 4.42 -16.02
CA HIS A 103 -9.86 5.46 -15.23
C HIS A 103 -8.49 4.98 -14.72
N ALA A 104 -7.75 4.29 -15.57
CA ALA A 104 -6.38 3.89 -15.26
C ALA A 104 -5.50 5.15 -15.02
N PRO A 105 -4.74 5.21 -13.92
CA PRO A 105 -3.85 6.33 -13.60
C PRO A 105 -2.60 6.27 -14.48
N VAL A 106 -2.77 6.51 -15.77
CA VAL A 106 -1.70 6.44 -16.79
C VAL A 106 -0.57 7.40 -16.52
N ASP A 107 -0.82 8.51 -15.82
CA ASP A 107 0.20 9.50 -15.46
C ASP A 107 1.30 8.93 -14.54
N GLN A 108 1.00 7.89 -13.76
CA GLN A 108 1.98 7.20 -12.91
C GLN A 108 2.71 6.06 -13.65
N LEU A 109 2.16 5.57 -14.77
CA LEU A 109 2.77 4.53 -15.62
C LEU A 109 3.69 5.13 -16.69
N LEU A 110 3.48 6.40 -17.04
CA LEU A 110 4.37 7.15 -17.90
C LEU A 110 5.54 7.67 -17.05
N GLN A 111 6.65 6.94 -17.01
CA GLN A 111 7.91 7.54 -16.53
C GLN A 111 8.18 8.78 -17.39
N PRO A 112 8.21 10.01 -16.84
CA PRO A 112 8.77 11.12 -17.60
C PRO A 112 10.23 10.77 -17.80
N SER A 113 10.60 10.42 -19.04
CA SER A 113 12.00 10.28 -19.42
C SER A 113 12.71 11.54 -18.97
N ARG A 114 13.57 11.41 -17.95
CA ARG A 114 14.32 12.51 -17.37
C ARG A 114 15.09 13.14 -18.52
N THR A 115 14.68 14.33 -18.98
CA THR A 115 15.48 15.08 -19.94
C THR A 115 16.79 15.40 -19.24
N ARG A 116 17.84 14.66 -19.60
CA ARG A 116 19.19 14.93 -19.14
C ARG A 116 19.59 16.28 -19.74
N THR A 117 19.41 17.35 -18.98
CA THR A 117 19.98 18.65 -19.34
C THR A 117 21.50 18.49 -19.28
N ALA A 118 22.12 18.35 -20.45
CA ALA A 118 23.56 18.44 -20.56
C ALA A 118 24.00 19.85 -20.17
N ARG A 119 24.94 19.95 -19.23
CA ARG A 119 25.87 21.06 -19.10
C ARG A 119 27.28 20.51 -19.19
#